data_AF-A0A1W9GLX7-F1
#
_entry.id   AF-A0A1W9GLX7-F1
#
_cell.length_a   1.000
_cell.length_b   1.000
_cell.length_c   1.000
_cell.angle_alpha   90.00
_cell.angle_beta   90.00
_cell.angle_gamma   90.00
#
_symmetry.space_group_name_H-M   'P 1'
#
loop_
_entity.id
_entity.type
_entity.pdbx_description
1 polymer ?
#
loop_
_entity_poly.entity_id
_entity_poly.type
_entity_poly.pdbx_seq_one_letter_code
_entity_poly.pdbx_strand_id
1 'polypeptide(L)'
;MGEILAYIFLLNRYDRHFTNPQGIYRTDGDTIQQHHTDSKWVLDNDQFSVNQFLHPYGGSVYYGLARSAGLSFWESLLYSSAGSFFWEMGGETSSLSINDMIATPIGGPLLGEPLFRMASLLLETDEGSPASGESLGQQCSHLLWGSIV
;
A
#
# COMPACT_ATOMS: atom_id res chain seq x y z
N MET A 1 10.34 1.88 -0.57
CA MET A 1 9.99 0.55 0.00
C MET A 1 9.86 0.58 1.52
N GLY A 2 10.80 1.21 2.25
CA GLY A 2 10.75 1.26 3.73
C GLY A 2 9.43 1.78 4.31
N GLU A 3 8.83 2.83 3.72
CA GLU A 3 7.56 3.39 4.21
C GLU A 3 6.38 2.43 4.06
N ILE A 4 6.36 1.63 2.98
CA ILE A 4 5.30 0.63 2.74
C ILE A 4 5.40 -0.48 3.79
N LEU A 5 6.61 -0.98 4.07
CA LEU A 5 6.82 -1.99 5.11
C LEU A 5 6.47 -1.44 6.50
N ALA A 6 6.82 -0.18 6.79
CA ALA A 6 6.46 0.48 8.03
C ALA A 6 4.94 0.63 8.16
N TYR A 7 4.25 1.05 7.10
CA TYR A 7 2.80 1.13 7.07
C TYR A 7 2.15 -0.24 7.29
N ILE A 8 2.60 -1.28 6.60
CA ILE A 8 2.09 -2.66 6.75
C ILE A 8 2.26 -3.13 8.19
N PHE A 9 3.44 -2.91 8.78
CA PHE A 9 3.68 -3.24 10.18
C PHE A 9 2.73 -2.50 11.12
N LEU A 10 2.57 -1.18 10.96
CA LEU A 10 1.69 -0.37 11.80
C LEU A 10 0.22 -0.77 11.64
N LEU A 11 -0.22 -1.06 10.42
CA LEU A 11 -1.57 -1.52 10.12
C LEU A 11 -1.83 -2.87 10.79
N ASN A 12 -0.93 -3.84 10.65
CA ASN A 12 -1.03 -5.11 11.37
C ASN A 12 -1.09 -4.91 12.90
N ARG A 13 -0.25 -4.03 13.47
CA ARG A 13 -0.28 -3.72 14.91
C ARG A 13 -1.61 -3.09 15.32
N TYR A 14 -2.17 -2.22 14.51
CA TYR A 14 -3.48 -1.63 14.76
C TYR A 14 -4.58 -2.70 14.72
N ASP A 15 -4.66 -3.49 13.65
CA ASP A 15 -5.71 -4.49 13.48
C ASP A 15 -5.67 -5.58 14.56
N ARG A 16 -4.47 -5.99 14.97
CA ARG A 16 -4.23 -6.91 16.10
C ARG A 16 -4.81 -6.43 17.42
N HIS A 17 -5.00 -5.12 17.60
CA HIS A 17 -5.51 -4.54 18.84
C HIS A 17 -6.95 -4.02 18.73
N PHE A 18 -7.39 -3.60 17.54
CA PHE A 18 -8.64 -2.85 17.37
C PHE A 18 -9.63 -3.47 16.39
N THR A 19 -9.23 -4.42 15.55
CA THR A 19 -10.08 -4.99 14.50
C THR A 19 -10.52 -6.40 14.86
N ASN A 20 -11.83 -6.66 14.90
CA ASN A 20 -12.39 -7.99 15.19
C ASN A 20 -12.57 -8.79 13.88
N PRO A 21 -12.17 -10.07 13.83
CA PRO A 21 -11.55 -10.85 14.91
C PRO A 21 -10.03 -10.63 14.98
N GLN A 22 -9.52 -10.21 16.15
CA GLN A 22 -8.10 -9.85 16.32
C GLN A 22 -7.14 -11.02 16.11
N GLY A 23 -7.63 -12.26 16.23
CA GLY A 23 -6.84 -13.49 16.12
C GLY A 23 -6.15 -13.63 14.76
N ILE A 24 -6.79 -13.15 13.69
CA ILE A 24 -6.29 -13.25 12.31
C ILE A 24 -5.03 -12.40 12.11
N TYR A 25 -4.88 -11.31 12.85
CA TYR A 25 -3.75 -10.38 12.72
C TYR A 25 -2.59 -10.69 13.68
N ARG A 26 -2.65 -11.79 14.42
CA ARG A 26 -1.58 -12.19 15.35
C ARG A 26 -0.46 -12.93 14.63
N THR A 27 0.04 -12.35 13.55
CA THR A 27 1.16 -12.88 12.79
C THR A 27 2.46 -12.86 13.60
N ASP A 28 3.30 -13.84 13.31
CA ASP A 28 4.62 -14.07 13.89
C ASP A 28 5.56 -14.77 12.86
N GLY A 29 6.80 -15.05 13.26
CA GLY A 29 7.78 -15.69 12.39
C GLY A 29 7.37 -17.09 11.91
N ASP A 30 6.60 -17.82 12.72
CA ASP A 30 6.15 -19.18 12.40
C ASP A 30 5.06 -19.13 11.32
N THR A 31 4.13 -18.17 11.39
CA THR A 31 3.12 -17.96 10.35
C THR A 31 3.74 -17.53 9.01
N ILE A 32 4.73 -16.64 9.02
CA ILE A 32 5.46 -16.24 7.81
C ILE A 32 6.22 -17.44 7.22
N GLN A 33 6.86 -18.25 8.07
CA GLN A 33 7.57 -19.44 7.63
C GLN A 33 6.61 -20.51 7.07
N GLN A 34 5.43 -20.66 7.66
CA GLN A 34 4.38 -21.51 7.16
C GLN A 34 3.91 -21.04 5.77
N HIS A 35 3.66 -19.75 5.60
CA HIS A 35 3.27 -19.18 4.30
C HIS A 35 4.36 -19.34 3.24
N HIS A 36 5.63 -19.31 3.62
CA HIS A 36 6.75 -19.54 2.71
C HIS A 36 6.94 -21.02 2.34
N THR A 37 6.59 -21.95 3.23
CA THR A 37 6.84 -23.40 3.04
C THR A 37 5.62 -24.18 2.51
N ASP A 38 4.41 -23.73 2.84
CA ASP A 38 3.12 -24.32 2.43
C ASP A 38 2.17 -23.19 1.97
N SER A 39 2.55 -22.48 0.91
CA SER A 39 1.75 -21.38 0.35
C SER A 39 0.43 -21.91 -0.24
N LYS A 40 -0.63 -21.90 0.57
CA LYS A 40 -1.99 -22.21 0.11
C LYS A 40 -2.68 -20.94 -0.36
N TRP A 41 -2.49 -20.66 -1.64
CA TRP A 41 -3.22 -19.61 -2.34
C TRP A 41 -4.66 -20.05 -2.58
N VAL A 42 -5.60 -19.31 -2.02
CA VAL A 42 -7.02 -19.57 -2.16
C VAL A 42 -7.70 -18.37 -2.81
N LEU A 43 -8.80 -18.64 -3.51
CA LEU A 43 -9.81 -17.60 -3.72
C LEU A 43 -10.64 -17.57 -2.45
N ASP A 44 -10.42 -16.56 -1.61
CA ASP A 44 -11.23 -16.40 -0.41
C ASP A 44 -12.62 -15.84 -0.77
N ASN A 45 -13.51 -15.83 0.22
CA ASN A 45 -14.77 -15.11 0.16
C ASN A 45 -14.80 -14.08 1.29
N ASP A 46 -13.78 -13.23 1.32
CA ASP A 46 -13.74 -12.12 2.25
C ASP A 46 -14.93 -11.19 2.04
N GLN A 47 -15.31 -10.47 3.10
CA GLN A 47 -16.48 -9.59 3.06
C GLN A 47 -16.34 -8.61 1.90
N PHE A 48 -17.42 -8.36 1.15
CA PHE A 48 -17.42 -7.47 0.00
C PHE A 48 -16.81 -6.10 0.29
N SER A 49 -17.01 -5.58 1.51
CA SER A 49 -16.41 -4.33 1.99
C SER A 49 -14.88 -4.36 2.02
N VAL A 50 -14.27 -5.50 2.35
CA VAL A 50 -12.83 -5.67 2.43
C VAL A 50 -12.24 -5.70 1.01
N ASN A 51 -12.73 -6.62 0.17
CA ASN A 51 -12.23 -6.79 -1.21
C ASN A 51 -12.46 -5.57 -2.11
N GLN A 52 -13.56 -4.83 -1.92
CA GLN A 52 -13.93 -3.74 -2.81
C GLN A 52 -13.56 -2.36 -2.28
N PHE A 53 -13.22 -2.22 -0.99
CA PHE A 53 -12.85 -0.91 -0.43
C PHE A 53 -11.52 -0.93 0.32
N LEU A 54 -11.27 -1.85 1.26
CA LEU A 54 -10.00 -1.85 2.01
C LEU A 54 -8.80 -2.18 1.13
N HIS A 55 -8.89 -3.20 0.28
CA HIS A 55 -7.79 -3.57 -0.61
C HIS A 55 -7.46 -2.48 -1.64
N PRO A 56 -8.44 -1.90 -2.36
CA PRO A 56 -8.18 -0.72 -3.20
C PRO A 56 -7.63 0.48 -2.43
N TYR A 57 -8.11 0.73 -1.21
CA TYR A 57 -7.62 1.82 -0.37
C TYR A 57 -6.16 1.59 0.07
N GLY A 58 -5.83 0.43 0.63
CA GLY A 58 -4.46 0.05 0.99
C GLY A 58 -3.54 0.09 -0.22
N GLY A 59 -4.00 -0.43 -1.37
CA GLY A 59 -3.29 -0.33 -2.64
C GLY A 59 -3.02 1.11 -3.07
N SER A 60 -3.95 2.03 -2.80
CA SER A 60 -3.80 3.46 -3.12
C SER A 60 -2.79 4.15 -2.22
N VAL A 61 -2.67 3.72 -0.96
CA VAL A 61 -1.61 4.17 -0.04
C VAL A 61 -0.25 3.68 -0.51
N TYR A 62 -0.11 2.39 -0.84
CA TYR A 62 1.15 1.85 -1.37
C TYR A 62 1.59 2.56 -2.65
N TYR A 63 0.65 2.74 -3.57
CA TYR A 63 0.85 3.44 -4.84
C TYR A 63 1.22 4.91 -4.60
N GLY A 64 0.48 5.60 -3.72
CA GLY A 64 0.69 7.01 -3.40
C GLY A 64 2.05 7.28 -2.75
N LEU A 65 2.48 6.43 -1.82
CA LEU A 65 3.82 6.51 -1.23
C LEU A 65 4.91 6.40 -2.31
N ALA A 66 4.78 5.44 -3.23
CA ALA A 66 5.71 5.29 -4.35
C ALA A 66 5.71 6.51 -5.30
N ARG A 67 4.52 7.04 -5.66
CA ARG A 67 4.41 8.25 -6.50
C ARG A 67 5.02 9.48 -5.83
N SER A 68 4.79 9.64 -4.53
CA SER A 68 5.33 10.74 -3.73
C SER A 68 6.84 10.69 -3.58
N ALA A 69 7.46 9.50 -3.76
CA ALA A 69 8.91 9.32 -3.81
C ALA A 69 9.50 9.59 -5.21
N GLY A 70 8.68 10.03 -6.17
CA GLY A 70 9.11 10.36 -7.53
C GLY A 70 9.13 9.18 -8.50
N LEU A 71 8.58 8.02 -8.12
CA LEU A 71 8.49 6.86 -9.01
C LEU A 71 7.40 7.06 -10.07
N SER A 72 7.61 6.49 -11.26
CA SER A 72 6.65 6.52 -12.36
C SER A 72 5.38 5.74 -12.04
N PHE A 73 4.37 5.87 -12.91
CA PHE A 73 3.11 5.12 -12.79
C PHE A 73 3.35 3.61 -12.67
N TRP A 74 4.16 3.03 -13.57
CA TRP A 74 4.38 1.58 -13.62
C TRP A 74 5.22 1.06 -12.46
N GLU A 75 6.20 1.84 -12.01
CA GLU A 75 6.95 1.50 -10.82
C GLU A 75 6.04 1.54 -9.60
N SER A 76 5.21 2.58 -9.46
CA SER A 76 4.28 2.72 -8.34
C SER A 76 3.21 1.61 -8.33
N LEU A 77 2.77 1.16 -9.52
CA LEU A 77 1.93 -0.03 -9.66
C LEU A 77 2.61 -1.27 -9.11
N LEU A 78 3.87 -1.51 -9.49
CA LEU A 78 4.65 -2.65 -8.99
C LEU A 78 4.85 -2.59 -7.47
N TYR A 79 5.03 -1.40 -6.91
CA TYR A 79 5.10 -1.20 -5.46
C TYR A 79 3.77 -1.50 -4.76
N SER A 80 2.63 -1.17 -5.38
CA SER A 80 1.31 -1.55 -4.87
C SER A 80 1.12 -3.08 -4.88
N SER A 81 1.56 -3.76 -5.95
CA SER A 81 1.61 -5.22 -6.02
C SER A 81 2.49 -5.83 -4.93
N ALA A 82 3.70 -5.28 -4.74
CA ALA A 82 4.64 -5.76 -3.72
C ALA A 82 4.08 -5.54 -2.30
N GLY A 83 3.47 -4.39 -2.04
CA GLY A 83 2.80 -4.10 -0.76
C GLY A 83 1.69 -5.09 -0.45
N SER A 84 0.85 -5.40 -1.45
CA SER A 84 -0.17 -6.44 -1.32
C SER A 84 0.48 -7.80 -0.98
N PHE A 85 1.56 -8.19 -1.66
CA PHE A 85 2.24 -9.47 -1.41
C PHE A 85 2.80 -9.55 0.01
N PHE A 86 3.39 -8.46 0.53
CA PHE A 86 3.88 -8.42 1.90
C PHE A 86 2.76 -8.47 2.94
N TRP A 87 1.59 -7.89 2.62
CA TRP A 87 0.40 -8.01 3.46
C TRP A 87 -0.08 -9.46 3.53
N GLU A 88 -0.22 -10.16 2.40
CA GLU A 88 -0.62 -11.57 2.39
C GLU A 88 0.40 -12.48 3.10
N MET A 89 1.69 -12.19 2.96
CA MET A 89 2.74 -13.02 3.56
C MET A 89 2.86 -12.85 5.08
N GLY A 90 2.52 -11.69 5.65
CA GLY A 90 2.80 -11.42 7.07
C GLY A 90 1.85 -10.46 7.78
N GLY A 91 0.84 -9.94 7.11
CA GLY A 91 -0.24 -9.12 7.67
C GLY A 91 -1.33 -9.96 8.33
N GLU A 92 -1.58 -11.17 7.84
CA GLU A 92 -2.61 -12.08 8.35
C GLU A 92 -2.12 -13.53 8.53
N THR A 93 -2.81 -14.29 9.38
CA THR A 93 -2.56 -15.73 9.61
C THR A 93 -3.45 -16.63 8.75
N SER A 94 -4.33 -16.04 7.93
CA SER A 94 -5.23 -16.69 6.99
C SER A 94 -4.48 -17.21 5.76
N SER A 95 -5.11 -18.10 4.99
CA SER A 95 -4.59 -18.53 3.70
C SER A 95 -4.44 -17.34 2.75
N LEU A 96 -3.38 -17.33 1.95
CA LEU A 96 -3.08 -16.21 1.06
C LEU A 96 -4.17 -16.03 0.00
N SER A 97 -4.60 -14.79 -0.20
CA SER A 97 -5.68 -14.44 -1.11
C SER A 97 -5.21 -14.13 -2.53
N ILE A 98 -5.73 -14.87 -3.51
CA ILE A 98 -5.50 -14.59 -4.94
C ILE A 98 -6.29 -13.36 -5.39
N ASN A 99 -7.49 -13.15 -4.86
CA ASN A 99 -8.31 -11.99 -5.20
C ASN A 99 -7.68 -10.69 -4.72
N ASP A 100 -7.00 -10.70 -3.58
CA ASP A 100 -6.42 -9.47 -3.02
C ASP A 100 -5.11 -9.08 -3.70
N MET A 101 -4.41 -10.08 -4.27
CA MET A 101 -3.33 -9.88 -5.26
C MET A 101 -3.78 -9.20 -6.55
N ILE A 102 -5.08 -9.21 -6.87
CA ILE A 102 -5.63 -8.57 -8.08
C ILE A 102 -6.34 -7.26 -7.71
N ALA A 103 -7.16 -7.26 -6.66
CA ALA A 103 -7.95 -6.12 -6.24
C ALA A 103 -7.07 -4.98 -5.71
N THR A 104 -6.05 -5.28 -4.89
CA THR A 104 -5.15 -4.26 -4.33
C THR A 104 -4.35 -3.55 -5.42
N PRO A 105 -3.68 -4.24 -6.36
CA PRO A 105 -2.82 -3.57 -7.33
C PRO A 105 -3.58 -2.92 -8.48
N ILE A 106 -4.80 -3.39 -8.79
CA ILE A 106 -5.67 -2.73 -9.78
C ILE A 106 -6.42 -1.57 -9.15
N GLY A 107 -6.97 -1.75 -7.95
CA GLY A 107 -7.70 -0.72 -7.21
C GLY A 107 -6.79 0.43 -6.72
N GLY A 108 -5.54 0.12 -6.43
CA GLY A 108 -4.54 1.07 -5.97
C GLY A 108 -4.33 2.28 -6.87
N PRO A 109 -3.93 2.14 -8.14
CA PRO A 109 -3.80 3.26 -9.07
C PRO A 109 -5.14 3.90 -9.45
N LEU A 110 -6.25 3.13 -9.45
CA LEU A 110 -7.58 3.66 -9.77
C LEU A 110 -8.01 4.75 -8.79
N LEU A 111 -7.70 4.60 -7.50
CA LEU A 111 -7.93 5.64 -6.50
C LEU A 111 -6.71 6.54 -6.31
N GLY A 112 -5.50 5.98 -6.30
CA GLY A 112 -4.26 6.66 -5.93
C GLY A 112 -3.76 7.66 -6.97
N GLU A 113 -3.89 7.39 -8.26
CA GLU A 113 -3.40 8.31 -9.30
C GLU A 113 -4.23 9.60 -9.39
N PRO A 114 -5.58 9.57 -9.35
CA PRO A 114 -6.37 10.79 -9.24
C PRO A 114 -6.07 11.59 -7.97
N LEU A 115 -5.94 10.92 -6.81
CA LEU A 115 -5.61 11.58 -5.54
C LEU A 115 -4.23 12.26 -5.60
N PHE A 116 -3.23 11.57 -6.14
CA PHE A 116 -1.90 12.12 -6.35
C PHE A 116 -1.94 13.36 -7.26
N ARG A 117 -2.66 13.30 -8.38
CA ARG A 117 -2.79 14.44 -9.30
C ARG A 117 -3.51 15.62 -8.68
N MET A 118 -4.57 15.39 -7.90
CA MET A 118 -5.27 16.46 -7.20
C MET A 118 -4.37 17.12 -6.14
N ALA A 119 -3.62 16.33 -5.37
CA ALA A 119 -2.67 16.86 -4.40
C ALA A 119 -1.56 17.68 -5.09
N SER A 120 -1.02 17.19 -6.21
CA SER A 120 -0.03 17.91 -7.01
C SER A 120 -0.56 19.26 -7.51
N LEU A 121 -1.79 19.30 -8.02
CA LEU A 121 -2.42 20.55 -8.47
C LEU A 121 -2.60 21.58 -7.35
N LEU A 122 -2.97 21.12 -6.14
CA LEU A 122 -3.11 22.00 -4.97
C LEU A 122 -1.76 22.57 -4.52
N LEU A 123 -0.69 21.77 -4.60
CA LEU A 123 0.66 22.21 -4.23
C LEU A 123 1.26 23.14 -5.30
N GLU A 124 0.96 22.89 -6.57
CA GLU A 124 1.42 23.71 -7.70
C GLU A 124 0.84 25.13 -7.68
N THR A 125 -0.37 25.31 -7.15
CA THR A 125 -0.98 26.64 -7.01
C THR A 125 -0.28 27.56 -6.01
N ASP A 126 0.54 27.04 -5.10
CA ASP A 126 1.23 27.83 -4.06
C ASP A 126 2.64 28.27 -4.51
N GLU A 127 3.27 27.56 -5.46
CA GLU A 127 4.68 27.76 -5.87
C GLU A 127 4.86 28.51 -7.20
N GLY A 128 3.79 28.87 -7.91
CA GLY A 128 3.85 29.81 -9.05
C GLY A 128 4.60 29.34 -10.31
N SER A 129 4.94 28.06 -10.45
CA SER A 129 5.50 27.49 -11.69
C SER A 129 4.94 26.11 -11.98
N PRO A 130 4.63 25.78 -13.25
CA PRO A 130 4.01 24.52 -13.57
C PRO A 130 5.03 23.38 -13.50
N ALA A 131 5.00 22.65 -12.41
CA ALA A 131 5.85 21.49 -12.16
C ALA A 131 5.06 20.26 -12.61
N SER A 132 5.52 19.59 -13.68
CA SER A 132 4.91 18.33 -14.13
C SER A 132 4.81 17.37 -12.93
N GLY A 133 3.75 16.55 -12.86
CA GLY A 133 3.51 15.65 -11.72
C GLY A 133 4.67 14.69 -11.38
N GLU A 134 5.66 14.53 -12.27
CA GLU A 134 6.91 13.83 -12.01
C GLU A 134 7.91 14.67 -11.19
N SER A 135 8.00 15.97 -11.45
CA SER A 135 8.88 16.90 -10.72
C SER A 135 8.40 17.21 -9.30
N LEU A 136 7.08 17.16 -9.04
CA LEU A 136 6.52 17.29 -7.70
C LEU A 136 6.74 16.05 -6.82
N GLY A 137 6.73 14.84 -7.39
CA GLY A 137 7.14 13.64 -6.66
C GLY A 137 8.61 13.73 -6.21
N GLN A 138 9.47 14.32 -7.03
CA GLN A 138 10.85 14.61 -6.64
C GLN A 138 10.95 15.72 -5.57
N GLN A 139 10.08 16.74 -5.62
CA GLN A 139 10.04 17.82 -4.62
C GLN A 139 9.45 17.40 -3.27
N CYS A 140 8.38 16.60 -3.23
CA CYS A 140 7.85 16.01 -1.99
C CYS A 140 8.87 15.10 -1.31
N SER A 141 9.58 14.29 -2.09
CA SER A 141 10.73 13.52 -1.61
C SER A 141 11.80 14.45 -1.02
N HIS A 142 12.15 15.55 -1.70
CA HIS A 142 13.09 16.55 -1.19
C HIS A 142 12.62 17.27 0.08
N LEU A 143 11.33 17.55 0.26
CA LEU A 143 10.77 18.19 1.46
C LEU A 143 10.74 17.23 2.66
N LEU A 144 10.44 15.95 2.43
CA LEU A 144 10.43 14.92 3.46
C LEU A 144 11.85 14.55 3.93
N TRP A 145 12.85 14.61 3.04
CA TRP A 145 14.25 14.28 3.35
C TRP A 145 15.16 15.48 3.63
N GLY A 146 14.78 16.68 3.21
CA GLY A 146 15.53 17.92 3.42
C GLY A 146 15.45 18.48 4.84
N SER A 147 14.62 17.89 5.71
CA SER A 147 14.47 18.29 7.12
C SER A 147 15.34 17.47 8.09
N ILE A 148 16.24 16.61 7.59
CA ILE A 148 17.12 15.73 8.41
C ILE A 148 18.63 16.05 8.24
N VAL A 149 19.00 17.18 7.63
CA VAL A 149 20.39 17.68 7.65
C VAL A 149 20.45 19.11 8.15
#